data_AF-A0A444TWP1-F1
#
_entry.id   AF-A0A444TWP1-F1
#
_cell.length_a   1.000
_cell.length_b   1.000
_cell.length_c   1.000
_cell.angle_alpha   90.00
_cell.angle_beta   90.00
_cell.angle_gamma   90.00
#
_symmetry.space_group_name_H-M   'P 1'
#
loop_
_entity.id
_entity.type
_entity.pdbx_description
1 polymer ?
#
loop_
_entity_poly.entity_id
_entity_poly.type
_entity_poly.pdbx_seq_one_letter_code
_entity_poly.pdbx_strand_id
1 'polypeptide(L)'
;MVVPHGTEQTVSGYTFKGFMSHTNEYPCTYLSAASAIGITKQDVDLCIKRLDKCLKTFKREKGDLKDELEPESESGNPAAASQEVARFMSVSSGQHSLYRVLCAFTAQAFLLTMVVNLLDSDFIVSLTVKEWLLNSNAFSTIKDDAFSGLLHLEYLFIENNKIETTSKHSFRGLWDLTHLSLANNNIKYLPREVFSDLDSLIELDLRGNSIECDCKSKWLLTWLKTTNSTVSDVYCAGPAELKGRKLNDLQYLNHKCTSTDFVLHQTLPFQSLSVDTFDYKNDVYVAIAQPNMENCMVLEWDHIEMNFRSYDNITGQSIVGCKAILIEDQIFIIVAQLFGGSHIYKYDESQTKFTKFQDIEVSKISKPNDIEAFQIDKEWFFVIADSSKAGLSTLYKWNTKGFYSYQSLHEWFRDTDSEFVDLDGKPHLILASRSQVPVIFQWNKSSKKFTQQSEIPNMEDVVAVKSFQIKNELYLALTRFIGDSKVLKWTNKQFVDIQSVPSRGSMIMQPFSFKERHYLALGSDYTFSQIYIWDEEKKLFVKFKEIYIQAPRSFTAVSTDRRDFIFTSSFKGNTQIFEHTIVDLSL
;
A
#
# COMPACT_ATOMS: atom_id res chain seq x y z
N MET A 1 20.34 -10.18 30.94
CA MET A 1 19.92 -9.16 31.92
C MET A 1 20.56 -7.84 31.53
N VAL A 2 19.80 -6.76 31.54
CA VAL A 2 20.25 -5.42 31.10
C VAL A 2 20.68 -4.63 32.34
N VAL A 3 21.91 -4.11 32.35
CA VAL A 3 22.43 -3.26 33.43
C VAL A 3 22.23 -1.79 33.03
N PRO A 4 21.56 -0.96 33.85
CA PRO A 4 21.33 0.45 33.54
C PRO A 4 22.60 1.32 33.56
N HIS A 5 22.54 2.44 32.86
CA HIS A 5 23.64 3.39 32.71
C HIS A 5 24.16 3.92 34.07
N GLY A 6 25.49 3.88 34.26
CA GLY A 6 26.15 4.46 35.42
C GLY A 6 26.22 3.58 36.68
N THR A 7 25.67 2.35 36.65
CA THR A 7 25.82 1.39 37.76
C THR A 7 26.85 0.31 37.45
N GLU A 8 27.55 -0.12 38.49
CA GLU A 8 28.47 -1.25 38.46
C GLU A 8 27.78 -2.48 39.05
N GLN A 9 27.88 -3.63 38.36
CA GLN A 9 27.38 -4.89 38.87
C GLN A 9 28.44 -5.98 38.77
N THR A 10 28.67 -6.68 39.87
CA THR A 10 29.66 -7.76 39.94
C THR A 10 28.97 -9.11 39.81
N VAL A 11 29.38 -9.90 38.82
CA VAL A 11 28.89 -11.28 38.62
C VAL A 11 30.09 -12.19 38.46
N SER A 12 30.13 -13.25 39.27
CA SER A 12 31.22 -14.25 39.28
C SER A 12 32.63 -13.66 39.42
N GLY A 13 32.76 -12.63 40.26
CA GLY A 13 34.05 -12.00 40.57
C GLY A 13 34.51 -10.91 39.60
N TYR A 14 33.72 -10.61 38.55
CA TYR A 14 34.03 -9.55 37.59
C TYR A 14 33.00 -8.43 37.66
N THR A 15 33.47 -7.18 37.74
CA THR A 15 32.62 -5.98 37.85
C THR A 15 32.41 -5.37 36.48
N PHE A 16 31.15 -5.19 36.09
CA PHE A 16 30.74 -4.63 34.81
C PHE A 16 30.09 -3.26 35.04
N LYS A 17 30.52 -2.24 34.30
CA LYS A 17 30.00 -0.88 34.36
C LYS A 17 29.16 -0.63 33.10
N GLY A 18 27.90 -0.23 33.26
CA GLY A 18 26.97 -0.09 32.13
C GLY A 18 27.37 1.03 31.17
N PHE A 19 27.76 0.67 29.94
CA PHE A 19 27.92 1.58 28.79
C PHE A 19 26.98 1.13 27.66
N MET A 20 26.32 2.10 27.01
CA MET A 20 25.17 1.96 26.10
C MET A 20 25.15 0.74 25.15
N SER A 21 23.93 0.26 24.85
CA SER A 21 23.66 -0.66 23.75
C SER A 21 24.08 -0.08 22.39
N HIS A 22 24.68 -0.94 21.56
CA HIS A 22 25.27 -0.70 20.23
C HIS A 22 26.56 0.12 20.26
N THR A 23 27.70 -0.59 20.37
CA THR A 23 29.02 0.00 20.55
C THR A 23 29.54 0.66 19.28
N ASN A 24 29.61 1.99 19.33
CA ASN A 24 30.28 2.87 18.37
C ASN A 24 31.76 3.14 18.71
N GLU A 25 32.43 2.23 19.43
CA GLU A 25 33.85 2.40 19.78
C GLU A 25 34.56 1.05 19.81
N TYR A 26 34.88 0.52 18.62
CA TYR A 26 36.06 -0.31 18.48
C TYR A 26 37.22 0.62 18.09
N PRO A 27 38.43 0.47 18.68
CA PRO A 27 39.57 1.33 18.38
C PRO A 27 40.10 1.19 16.93
N CYS A 28 39.52 0.28 16.12
CA CYS A 28 39.86 0.05 14.73
C CYS A 28 38.59 -0.08 13.86
N THR A 29 38.51 0.70 12.78
CA THR A 29 37.40 0.70 11.78
C THR A 29 37.10 -0.69 11.17
N TYR A 30 38.11 -1.56 11.10
CA TYR A 30 38.00 -2.95 10.63
C TYR A 30 37.04 -3.81 11.48
N LEU A 31 37.01 -3.60 12.79
CA LEU A 31 36.15 -4.36 13.72
C LEU A 31 34.69 -3.90 13.63
N SER A 32 34.46 -2.63 13.29
CA SER A 32 33.13 -2.10 12.98
C SER A 32 32.57 -2.73 11.69
N ALA A 33 33.39 -2.87 10.64
CA ALA A 33 33.00 -3.55 9.41
C ALA A 33 32.72 -5.04 9.61
N ALA A 34 33.56 -5.73 10.39
CA ALA A 34 33.36 -7.13 10.79
C ALA A 34 32.06 -7.34 11.59
N SER A 35 31.71 -6.40 12.47
CA SER A 35 30.47 -6.45 13.26
C SER A 35 29.23 -6.16 12.42
N ALA A 36 29.32 -5.20 11.48
CA ALA A 36 28.22 -4.81 10.61
C ALA A 36 27.79 -5.91 9.63
N ILE A 37 28.71 -6.79 9.24
CA ILE A 37 28.44 -7.99 8.41
C ILE A 37 28.09 -9.25 9.24
N GLY A 38 28.19 -9.21 10.57
CA GLY A 38 27.68 -10.28 11.45
C GLY A 38 28.70 -11.34 11.88
N ILE A 39 30.00 -11.03 11.93
CA ILE A 39 31.04 -11.95 12.43
C ILE A 39 30.86 -12.23 13.93
N THR A 40 30.94 -13.50 14.34
CA THR A 40 30.73 -13.91 15.75
C THR A 40 32.04 -13.96 16.55
N LYS A 41 31.96 -13.87 17.88
CA LYS A 41 33.11 -14.01 18.78
C LYS A 41 33.86 -15.34 18.60
N GLN A 42 33.15 -16.42 18.28
CA GLN A 42 33.74 -17.74 18.05
C GLN A 42 34.62 -17.77 16.79
N ASP A 43 34.26 -17.00 15.76
CA ASP A 43 35.03 -16.89 14.52
C ASP A 43 36.35 -16.16 14.77
N VAL A 44 36.31 -15.12 15.60
CA VAL A 44 37.50 -14.36 16.04
C VAL A 44 38.42 -15.26 16.89
N ASP A 45 37.87 -15.99 17.86
CA ASP A 45 38.63 -16.87 18.75
C ASP A 45 39.30 -18.03 18.00
N LEU A 46 38.61 -18.60 16.98
CA LEU A 46 39.16 -19.65 16.13
C LEU A 46 40.33 -19.15 15.28
N CYS A 47 40.27 -17.90 14.85
CA CYS A 47 41.35 -17.27 14.09
C CYS A 47 42.61 -17.10 14.93
N ILE A 48 42.47 -16.58 16.15
CA ILE A 48 43.59 -16.39 17.10
C ILE A 48 44.28 -17.72 17.40
N LYS A 49 43.53 -18.81 17.62
CA LYS A 49 44.09 -20.16 17.84
C LYS A 49 44.90 -20.68 16.66
N ARG A 50 44.47 -20.40 15.43
CA ARG A 50 45.19 -20.84 14.21
C ARG A 50 46.47 -20.03 14.01
N LEU A 51 46.46 -18.75 14.37
CA LEU A 51 47.62 -17.88 14.32
C LEU A 51 48.73 -18.34 15.28
N ASP A 52 48.37 -18.66 16.53
CA ASP A 52 49.30 -19.17 17.55
C ASP A 52 49.98 -20.47 17.11
N LYS A 53 49.23 -21.38 16.48
CA LYS A 53 49.77 -22.62 15.92
C LYS A 53 50.77 -22.37 14.78
N CYS A 54 50.53 -21.37 13.94
CA CYS A 54 51.41 -21.00 12.83
C CYS A 54 52.72 -20.39 13.34
N LEU A 55 52.65 -19.49 14.33
CA LEU A 55 53.80 -18.88 15.00
C LEU A 55 54.69 -19.92 15.69
N LYS A 56 54.09 -20.90 16.38
CA LYS A 56 54.83 -22.02 17.00
C LYS A 56 55.57 -22.88 15.98
N THR A 57 54.97 -23.07 14.80
CA THR A 57 55.59 -23.84 13.70
C THR A 57 56.77 -23.09 13.09
N PHE A 58 56.64 -21.78 12.91
CA PHE A 58 57.69 -20.91 12.38
C PHE A 58 58.88 -20.77 13.35
N LYS A 59 58.64 -20.70 14.67
CA LYS A 59 59.69 -20.74 15.70
C LYS A 59 60.51 -22.04 15.63
N ARG A 60 59.87 -23.16 15.28
CA ARG A 60 60.52 -24.47 15.15
C ARG A 60 61.43 -24.58 13.92
N GLU A 61 61.12 -23.86 12.85
CA GLU A 61 61.93 -23.84 11.61
C GLU A 61 63.15 -22.91 11.70
N LYS A 62 63.14 -21.91 12.60
CA LYS A 62 64.24 -20.94 12.76
C LYS A 62 65.32 -21.35 13.78
N GLY A 63 65.16 -22.50 14.45
CA GLY A 63 66.19 -23.08 15.32
C GLY A 63 66.40 -22.39 16.68
N ASP A 64 65.40 -21.66 17.20
CA ASP A 64 65.48 -20.96 18.50
C ASP A 64 64.58 -21.60 19.56
N LEU A 65 64.86 -22.86 19.90
CA LEU A 65 64.44 -23.46 21.17
C LEU A 65 65.48 -24.53 21.55
N LYS A 66 66.32 -24.21 22.55
CA LYS A 66 66.96 -25.26 23.35
C LYS A 66 65.89 -25.80 24.30
N ASP A 67 65.80 -27.12 24.34
CA ASP A 67 64.95 -27.88 25.23
C ASP A 67 65.16 -27.46 26.70
N GLU A 68 64.14 -26.91 27.32
CA GLU A 68 63.89 -27.10 28.75
C GLU A 68 62.46 -27.60 28.92
N LEU A 69 62.36 -28.87 29.33
CA LEU A 69 61.15 -29.46 29.87
C LEU A 69 60.90 -28.87 31.26
N GLU A 70 59.67 -28.39 31.54
CA GLU A 70 58.85 -28.77 32.71
C GLU A 70 57.50 -27.99 32.79
N PRO A 71 56.51 -28.42 33.60
CA PRO A 71 55.23 -28.91 33.08
C PRO A 71 54.05 -27.93 33.17
N GLU A 72 52.95 -28.34 32.54
CA GLU A 72 51.64 -27.69 32.52
C GLU A 72 51.20 -27.14 33.89
N SER A 73 50.95 -25.82 33.93
CA SER A 73 50.02 -25.22 34.88
C SER A 73 49.05 -24.29 34.13
N GLU A 74 47.76 -24.55 34.32
CA GLU A 74 46.65 -23.74 33.83
C GLU A 74 46.65 -22.38 34.56
N SER A 75 47.23 -21.34 33.96
CA SER A 75 46.83 -19.92 34.09
C SER A 75 47.87 -19.01 33.43
N GLY A 76 47.66 -18.67 32.15
CA GLY A 76 48.55 -17.77 31.39
C GLY A 76 47.78 -16.57 30.85
N ASN A 77 48.02 -15.40 31.45
CA ASN A 77 47.43 -14.11 31.09
C ASN A 77 47.82 -13.69 29.65
N PRO A 78 46.86 -13.33 28.75
CA PRO A 78 47.14 -12.99 27.35
C PRO A 78 48.09 -11.78 27.14
N ALA A 79 48.36 -10.99 28.18
CA ALA A 79 49.31 -9.88 28.13
C ALA A 79 50.79 -10.30 28.05
N ALA A 80 51.14 -11.51 28.54
CA ALA A 80 52.54 -11.97 28.57
C ALA A 80 53.04 -12.48 27.20
N ALA A 81 52.16 -13.08 26.39
CA ALA A 81 52.48 -13.53 25.03
C ALA A 81 52.76 -12.35 24.07
N SER A 82 52.13 -11.19 24.31
CA SER A 82 52.28 -9.96 23.53
C SER A 82 53.66 -9.32 23.69
N GLN A 83 54.28 -9.42 24.87
CA GLN A 83 55.58 -8.80 25.16
C GLN A 83 56.77 -9.57 24.57
N GLU A 84 56.70 -10.90 24.45
CA GLU A 84 57.76 -11.71 23.84
C GLU A 84 57.83 -11.54 22.31
N VAL A 85 56.69 -11.33 21.65
CA VAL A 85 56.61 -11.09 20.20
C VAL A 85 57.19 -9.71 19.83
N ALA A 86 56.96 -8.70 20.67
CA ALA A 86 57.53 -7.36 20.50
C ALA A 86 59.07 -7.35 20.58
N ARG A 87 59.66 -8.20 21.42
CA ARG A 87 61.13 -8.29 21.59
C ARG A 87 61.85 -8.95 20.41
N PHE A 88 61.18 -9.83 19.68
CA PHE A 88 61.76 -10.57 18.56
C PHE A 88 61.77 -9.77 17.24
N MET A 89 60.84 -8.81 17.11
CA MET A 89 60.66 -7.98 15.91
C MET A 89 61.64 -6.81 15.81
N SER A 90 62.40 -6.50 16.87
CA SER A 90 63.41 -5.43 16.87
C SER A 90 64.75 -5.84 16.25
N VAL A 91 64.95 -7.11 15.86
CA VAL A 91 66.27 -7.65 15.47
C VAL A 91 66.41 -8.03 13.98
N SER A 92 65.34 -8.06 13.16
CA SER A 92 65.47 -8.46 11.74
C SER A 92 65.21 -7.35 10.73
N SER A 93 66.26 -6.60 10.39
CA SER A 93 66.29 -5.62 9.30
C SER A 93 66.55 -6.26 7.92
N GLY A 94 65.61 -7.05 7.40
CA GLY A 94 65.78 -7.70 6.09
C GLY A 94 64.48 -8.09 5.41
N GLN A 95 63.95 -7.22 4.54
CA GLN A 95 62.64 -7.33 3.86
C GLN A 95 62.53 -8.43 2.78
N HIS A 96 63.59 -9.15 2.41
CA HIS A 96 63.59 -9.98 1.20
C HIS A 96 63.35 -11.50 1.38
N SER A 97 63.34 -12.05 2.61
CA SER A 97 63.16 -13.51 2.79
C SER A 97 61.74 -13.95 3.16
N LEU A 98 60.87 -13.07 3.66
CA LEU A 98 59.49 -13.45 4.02
C LEU A 98 58.59 -13.68 2.79
N TYR A 99 58.82 -12.94 1.70
CA TYR A 99 57.96 -12.99 0.51
C TYR A 99 57.89 -14.36 -0.18
N ARG A 100 58.89 -15.23 -0.01
CA ARG A 100 58.96 -16.53 -0.72
C ARG A 100 58.19 -17.66 -0.05
N VAL A 101 57.83 -17.55 1.23
CA VAL A 101 57.10 -18.60 1.96
C VAL A 101 55.59 -18.37 1.96
N LEU A 102 55.13 -17.15 1.67
CA LEU A 102 53.74 -16.72 1.77
C LEU A 102 52.84 -17.03 0.56
N CYS A 103 53.34 -17.73 -0.46
CA CYS A 103 52.58 -18.04 -1.69
C CYS A 103 51.70 -19.32 -1.63
N ALA A 104 51.59 -19.99 -0.48
CA ALA A 104 50.67 -21.12 -0.31
C ALA A 104 49.69 -20.78 0.83
N PHE A 105 48.39 -21.04 0.60
CA PHE A 105 47.24 -20.85 1.50
C PHE A 105 46.42 -19.56 1.30
N THR A 106 45.50 -19.67 0.34
CA THR A 106 44.25 -18.93 0.21
C THR A 106 43.49 -18.85 1.55
N ALA A 107 43.01 -17.66 1.89
CA ALA A 107 42.23 -17.29 3.09
C ALA A 107 43.00 -17.03 4.42
N GLN A 108 44.34 -17.10 4.47
CA GLN A 108 45.07 -16.88 5.72
C GLN A 108 46.17 -15.79 5.70
N ALA A 109 46.51 -15.23 4.53
CA ALA A 109 47.49 -14.14 4.44
C ALA A 109 46.97 -12.79 4.98
N PHE A 110 45.65 -12.58 5.03
CA PHE A 110 45.06 -11.25 5.24
C PHE A 110 44.99 -10.83 6.73
N LEU A 111 44.88 -11.78 7.65
CA LEU A 111 44.81 -11.48 9.09
C LEU A 111 46.19 -11.29 9.73
N LEU A 112 47.27 -11.74 9.08
CA LEU A 112 48.63 -11.60 9.61
C LEU A 112 49.14 -10.15 9.50
N THR A 113 48.76 -9.42 8.43
CA THR A 113 48.99 -7.97 8.32
C THR A 113 48.28 -7.20 9.43
N MET A 114 47.12 -7.71 9.89
CA MET A 114 46.34 -7.11 10.98
C MET A 114 47.01 -7.27 12.36
N VAL A 115 47.71 -8.39 12.60
CA VAL A 115 48.31 -8.67 13.91
C VAL A 115 49.67 -8.00 14.09
N VAL A 116 50.41 -7.76 12.99
CA VAL A 116 51.71 -7.07 13.06
C VAL A 116 51.58 -5.59 13.50
N ASN A 117 50.41 -4.96 13.33
CA ASN A 117 50.19 -3.55 13.68
C ASN A 117 49.46 -3.32 15.01
N LEU A 118 49.15 -4.37 15.77
CA LEU A 118 48.44 -4.27 17.06
C LEU A 118 49.36 -4.07 18.27
N LEU A 119 50.65 -3.73 18.06
CA LEU A 119 51.65 -3.63 19.14
C LEU A 119 52.26 -2.23 19.39
N ASP A 120 51.73 -1.15 18.82
CA ASP A 120 52.09 0.20 19.31
C ASP A 120 50.95 1.22 19.11
N SER A 121 50.57 1.90 20.19
CA SER A 121 49.36 2.72 20.29
C SER A 121 49.50 4.16 19.76
N ASP A 122 50.58 4.51 19.05
CA ASP A 122 50.81 5.86 18.51
C ASP A 122 50.74 5.94 16.97
N PHE A 123 50.22 4.91 16.29
CA PHE A 123 50.08 4.87 14.82
C PHE A 123 48.61 4.74 14.35
N ILE A 124 47.69 5.49 14.97
CA ILE A 124 46.34 5.72 14.41
C ILE A 124 46.47 6.81 13.32
N VAL A 125 47.09 6.43 12.21
CA VAL A 125 46.96 7.14 10.94
C VAL A 125 45.99 6.31 10.09
N SER A 126 44.95 6.97 9.57
CA SER A 126 44.12 6.55 8.43
C SER A 126 44.73 5.36 7.67
N LEU A 127 44.13 4.18 7.83
CA LEU A 127 44.50 3.00 7.06
C LEU A 127 44.02 3.23 5.60
N THR A 128 44.97 3.42 4.69
CA THR A 128 44.76 3.46 3.23
C THR A 128 44.43 2.07 2.69
N VAL A 129 43.34 1.47 3.16
CA VAL A 129 42.88 0.18 2.64
C VAL A 129 42.19 0.44 1.31
N LYS A 130 42.86 0.03 0.23
CA LYS A 130 42.35 0.15 -1.14
C LYS A 130 41.51 -1.05 -1.57
N GLU A 131 41.72 -2.22 -0.97
CA GLU A 131 41.07 -3.46 -1.39
C GLU A 131 40.50 -4.22 -0.19
N TRP A 132 39.25 -4.71 -0.33
CA TRP A 132 38.55 -5.46 0.69
C TRP A 132 37.81 -6.67 0.11
N LEU A 133 38.10 -7.86 0.65
CA LEU A 133 37.59 -9.16 0.17
C LEU A 133 36.79 -9.88 1.28
N LEU A 134 35.51 -10.13 1.04
CA LEU A 134 34.56 -10.79 1.95
C LEU A 134 33.91 -12.02 1.33
N ASN A 135 34.70 -12.82 0.60
CA ASN A 135 34.16 -13.92 -0.19
C ASN A 135 33.91 -15.19 0.65
N SER A 136 32.87 -15.96 0.28
CA SER A 136 32.59 -17.31 0.82
C SER A 136 32.33 -17.38 2.33
N ASN A 137 31.64 -16.39 2.89
CA ASN A 137 31.13 -16.41 4.27
C ASN A 137 29.62 -16.70 4.30
N ALA A 138 29.01 -16.61 5.49
CA ALA A 138 27.58 -16.88 5.72
C ALA A 138 26.76 -15.61 5.99
N PHE A 139 27.20 -14.45 5.49
CA PHE A 139 26.50 -13.18 5.71
C PHE A 139 25.13 -13.19 5.06
N SER A 140 24.12 -12.69 5.78
CA SER A 140 22.73 -12.62 5.33
C SER A 140 22.27 -11.21 4.99
N THR A 141 22.94 -10.19 5.55
CA THR A 141 22.62 -8.78 5.33
C THR A 141 23.88 -7.90 5.41
N ILE A 142 23.86 -6.78 4.68
CA ILE A 142 24.81 -5.68 4.87
C ILE A 142 24.02 -4.54 5.54
N LYS A 143 24.43 -4.13 6.74
CA LYS A 143 23.77 -3.06 7.51
C LYS A 143 24.16 -1.67 7.01
N ASP A 144 23.49 -0.65 7.53
CA ASP A 144 23.87 0.75 7.29
C ASP A 144 25.28 1.02 7.81
N ASP A 145 26.01 1.87 7.08
CA ASP A 145 27.35 2.36 7.42
C ASP A 145 28.39 1.23 7.66
N ALA A 146 28.18 0.05 7.09
CA ALA A 146 29.01 -1.13 7.31
C ALA A 146 30.49 -0.93 6.94
N PHE A 147 30.78 -0.03 6.01
CA PHE A 147 32.14 0.28 5.54
C PHE A 147 32.57 1.70 5.89
N SER A 148 31.89 2.34 6.86
CA SER A 148 32.18 3.70 7.29
C SER A 148 33.63 3.82 7.80
N GLY A 149 34.31 4.89 7.38
CA GLY A 149 35.72 5.15 7.70
C GLY A 149 36.73 4.53 6.72
N LEU A 150 36.29 3.70 5.76
CA LEU A 150 37.14 3.19 4.67
C LEU A 150 37.15 4.14 3.46
N LEU A 151 37.54 5.39 3.69
CA LEU A 151 37.38 6.49 2.73
C LEU A 151 38.19 6.32 1.44
N HIS A 152 39.28 5.53 1.47
CA HIS A 152 40.19 5.29 0.34
C HIS A 152 40.01 3.90 -0.29
N LEU A 153 38.88 3.24 -0.05
CA LEU A 153 38.60 1.92 -0.57
C LEU A 153 38.27 2.00 -2.07
N GLU A 154 39.08 1.33 -2.89
CA GLU A 154 38.94 1.29 -4.35
C GLU A 154 38.27 0.00 -4.84
N TYR A 155 38.44 -1.13 -4.14
CA TYR A 155 37.91 -2.44 -4.52
C TYR A 155 37.21 -3.12 -3.35
N LEU A 156 35.96 -3.53 -3.55
CA LEU A 156 35.15 -4.24 -2.56
C LEU A 156 34.49 -5.45 -3.21
N PHE A 157 34.92 -6.65 -2.82
CA PHE A 157 34.34 -7.90 -3.31
C PHE A 157 33.65 -8.64 -2.17
N ILE A 158 32.35 -8.88 -2.30
CA ILE A 158 31.51 -9.58 -1.32
C ILE A 158 30.78 -10.71 -2.04
N GLU A 159 31.52 -11.73 -2.45
CA GLU A 159 31.02 -12.78 -3.33
C GLU A 159 30.72 -14.09 -2.62
N ASN A 160 29.80 -14.89 -3.15
CA ASN A 160 29.51 -16.24 -2.65
C ASN A 160 29.07 -16.27 -1.16
N ASN A 161 28.30 -15.27 -0.72
CA ASN A 161 27.66 -15.27 0.61
C ASN A 161 26.15 -15.61 0.47
N LYS A 162 25.37 -15.35 1.52
CA LYS A 162 23.92 -15.60 1.55
C LYS A 162 23.13 -14.29 1.71
N ILE A 163 23.66 -13.19 1.18
CA ILE A 163 23.09 -11.86 1.40
C ILE A 163 21.77 -11.80 0.64
N GLU A 164 20.67 -11.62 1.37
CA GLU A 164 19.33 -11.45 0.78
C GLU A 164 18.94 -9.97 0.67
N THR A 165 19.40 -9.16 1.62
CA THR A 165 19.03 -7.75 1.75
C THR A 165 20.25 -6.88 2.09
N THR A 166 20.29 -5.70 1.51
CA THR A 166 21.23 -4.63 1.86
C THR A 166 20.42 -3.46 2.41
N SER A 167 21.02 -2.65 3.28
CA SER A 167 20.38 -1.42 3.75
C SER A 167 20.69 -0.25 2.81
N LYS A 168 19.88 0.81 2.88
CA LYS A 168 20.01 1.99 2.01
C LYS A 168 21.39 2.64 2.13
N HIS A 169 21.99 2.65 3.32
CA HIS A 169 23.27 3.31 3.57
C HIS A 169 24.43 2.32 3.71
N SER A 170 24.31 1.12 3.13
CA SER A 170 25.35 0.09 3.27
C SER A 170 26.72 0.48 2.72
N PHE A 171 26.77 1.24 1.62
CA PHE A 171 28.02 1.68 0.98
C PHE A 171 28.27 3.19 1.13
N ARG A 172 27.67 3.80 2.15
CA ARG A 172 27.77 5.24 2.38
C ARG A 172 29.22 5.66 2.60
N GLY A 173 29.62 6.77 1.98
CA GLY A 173 30.95 7.36 2.13
C GLY A 173 32.09 6.65 1.40
N LEU A 174 31.81 5.65 0.55
CA LEU A 174 32.80 4.97 -0.28
C LEU A 174 33.05 5.70 -1.62
N TRP A 175 33.45 6.96 -1.55
CA TRP A 175 33.58 7.85 -2.72
C TRP A 175 34.68 7.43 -3.71
N ASP A 176 35.75 6.81 -3.21
CA ASP A 176 36.90 6.34 -4.01
C ASP A 176 36.67 4.93 -4.61
N LEU A 177 35.51 4.30 -4.38
CA LEU A 177 35.27 2.91 -4.79
C LEU A 177 35.09 2.80 -6.30
N THR A 178 35.97 2.01 -6.92
CA THR A 178 36.01 1.78 -8.38
C THR A 178 35.43 0.43 -8.78
N HIS A 179 35.58 -0.62 -7.97
CA HIS A 179 35.08 -1.96 -8.27
C HIS A 179 34.27 -2.50 -7.11
N LEU A 180 33.01 -2.85 -7.37
CA LEU A 180 32.11 -3.49 -6.40
C LEU A 180 31.61 -4.81 -6.97
N SER A 181 31.85 -5.91 -6.25
CA SER A 181 31.23 -7.20 -6.59
C SER A 181 30.32 -7.68 -5.47
N LEU A 182 29.07 -7.96 -5.83
CA LEU A 182 28.08 -8.63 -5.00
C LEU A 182 27.66 -9.97 -5.65
N ALA A 183 28.55 -10.55 -6.46
CA ALA A 183 28.24 -11.74 -7.24
C ALA A 183 27.95 -12.98 -6.38
N ASN A 184 27.09 -13.87 -6.88
CA ASN A 184 26.72 -15.14 -6.27
C ASN A 184 26.22 -14.99 -4.81
N ASN A 185 25.35 -14.01 -4.58
CA ASN A 185 24.57 -13.88 -3.35
C ASN A 185 23.09 -14.24 -3.63
N ASN A 186 22.21 -14.01 -2.66
CA ASN A 186 20.78 -14.26 -2.79
C ASN A 186 19.98 -12.96 -2.82
N ILE A 187 20.56 -11.88 -3.36
CA ILE A 187 19.93 -10.55 -3.32
C ILE A 187 18.66 -10.60 -4.15
N LYS A 188 17.53 -10.25 -3.51
CA LYS A 188 16.22 -10.19 -4.16
C LYS A 188 15.92 -8.82 -4.74
N TYR A 189 16.38 -7.78 -4.07
CA TYR A 189 16.33 -6.40 -4.56
C TYR A 189 17.42 -5.60 -3.86
N LEU A 190 17.81 -4.48 -4.48
CA LEU A 190 18.70 -3.50 -3.86
C LEU A 190 17.87 -2.26 -3.48
N PRO A 191 18.08 -1.64 -2.31
CA PRO A 191 17.38 -0.41 -1.94
C PRO A 191 17.72 0.75 -2.86
N ARG A 192 16.75 1.66 -3.07
CA ARG A 192 16.97 2.88 -3.83
C ARG A 192 18.11 3.70 -3.20
N GLU A 193 18.97 4.28 -4.04
CA GLU A 193 20.10 5.13 -3.63
C GLU A 193 21.23 4.40 -2.90
N VAL A 194 21.24 3.06 -2.87
CA VAL A 194 22.34 2.29 -2.25
C VAL A 194 23.71 2.57 -2.89
N PHE A 195 23.74 3.07 -4.13
CA PHE A 195 24.94 3.48 -4.87
C PHE A 195 25.14 5.00 -4.95
N SER A 196 24.41 5.79 -4.16
CA SER A 196 24.42 7.26 -4.26
C SER A 196 25.77 7.92 -4.01
N ASP A 197 26.60 7.34 -3.14
CA ASP A 197 27.93 7.87 -2.81
C ASP A 197 29.07 7.22 -3.63
N LEU A 198 28.75 6.34 -4.59
CA LEU A 198 29.74 5.58 -5.38
C LEU A 198 30.12 6.30 -6.68
N ASP A 199 30.56 7.55 -6.58
CA ASP A 199 30.82 8.42 -7.74
C ASP A 199 31.97 7.93 -8.63
N SER A 200 32.94 7.19 -8.06
CA SER A 200 34.10 6.65 -8.78
C SER A 200 33.87 5.26 -9.36
N LEU A 201 32.65 4.71 -9.29
CA LEU A 201 32.39 3.31 -9.64
C LEU A 201 32.59 3.06 -11.15
N ILE A 202 33.51 2.15 -11.45
CA ILE A 202 33.82 1.70 -12.81
C ILE A 202 33.14 0.37 -13.09
N GLU A 203 33.22 -0.60 -12.17
CA GLU A 203 32.67 -1.95 -12.38
C GLU A 203 31.74 -2.39 -11.25
N LEU A 204 30.59 -2.94 -11.63
CA LEU A 204 29.62 -3.54 -10.71
C LEU A 204 29.25 -4.95 -11.16
N ASP A 205 29.54 -5.95 -10.33
CA ASP A 205 29.11 -7.33 -10.58
C ASP A 205 27.94 -7.74 -9.68
N LEU A 206 26.83 -8.10 -10.32
CA LEU A 206 25.57 -8.55 -9.69
C LEU A 206 25.17 -9.96 -10.15
N ARG A 207 26.04 -10.69 -10.88
CA ARG A 207 25.73 -12.03 -11.39
C ARG A 207 25.39 -13.00 -10.28
N GLY A 208 24.60 -14.01 -10.59
CA GLY A 208 24.27 -15.08 -9.65
C GLY A 208 23.36 -14.67 -8.49
N ASN A 209 22.74 -13.48 -8.54
CA ASN A 209 21.70 -13.06 -7.60
C ASN A 209 20.30 -13.47 -8.07
N SER A 210 19.31 -13.39 -7.16
CA SER A 210 17.93 -13.79 -7.41
C SER A 210 16.98 -12.58 -7.46
N ILE A 211 17.25 -11.65 -8.37
CA ILE A 211 16.55 -10.35 -8.43
C ILE A 211 15.08 -10.53 -8.82
N GLU A 212 14.18 -10.04 -7.99
CA GLU A 212 12.75 -9.91 -8.28
C GLU A 212 12.53 -8.64 -9.11
N CYS A 213 12.11 -8.80 -10.37
CA CYS A 213 11.89 -7.72 -11.32
C CYS A 213 10.49 -7.12 -11.16
N ASP A 214 10.21 -6.63 -9.96
CA ASP A 214 9.00 -5.88 -9.60
C ASP A 214 9.30 -4.36 -9.54
N CYS A 215 8.39 -3.60 -8.91
CA CYS A 215 8.53 -2.15 -8.79
C CYS A 215 9.77 -1.71 -7.98
N LYS A 216 10.24 -2.53 -7.02
CA LYS A 216 11.42 -2.21 -6.20
C LYS A 216 12.71 -2.23 -7.00
N SER A 217 12.75 -3.01 -8.08
CA SER A 217 13.90 -3.07 -9.00
C SER A 217 13.84 -2.01 -10.12
N LYS A 218 12.80 -1.16 -10.17
CA LYS A 218 12.67 -0.10 -11.19
C LYS A 218 13.81 0.92 -11.13
N TRP A 219 14.23 1.32 -9.93
CA TRP A 219 15.33 2.28 -9.81
C TRP A 219 16.63 1.68 -10.35
N LEU A 220 16.89 0.38 -10.09
CA LEU A 220 18.07 -0.32 -10.58
C LEU A 220 18.04 -0.39 -12.11
N LEU A 221 16.90 -0.72 -12.72
CA LEU A 221 16.71 -0.64 -14.17
C LEU A 221 17.04 0.77 -14.72
N THR A 222 16.58 1.82 -14.04
CA THR A 222 16.81 3.21 -14.47
C THR A 222 18.29 3.59 -14.32
N TRP A 223 18.91 3.18 -13.22
CA TRP A 223 20.33 3.38 -12.94
C TRP A 223 21.21 2.64 -13.96
N LEU A 224 20.90 1.38 -14.29
CA LEU A 224 21.60 0.60 -15.32
C LEU A 224 21.59 1.25 -16.71
N LYS A 225 20.56 2.05 -17.02
CA LYS A 225 20.45 2.78 -18.30
C LYS A 225 21.21 4.10 -18.33
N THR A 226 21.55 4.63 -17.17
CA THR A 226 22.12 5.98 -17.01
C THR A 226 23.54 5.99 -16.47
N THR A 227 23.96 4.91 -15.80
CA THR A 227 25.30 4.77 -15.27
C THR A 227 26.33 4.63 -16.39
N ASN A 228 27.53 5.16 -16.15
CA ASN A 228 28.71 4.97 -17.00
C ASN A 228 29.52 3.73 -16.60
N SER A 229 29.21 3.13 -15.44
CA SER A 229 29.90 1.93 -14.96
C SER A 229 29.59 0.71 -15.85
N THR A 230 30.55 -0.18 -16.02
CA THR A 230 30.33 -1.49 -16.63
C THR A 230 29.65 -2.40 -15.62
N VAL A 231 28.41 -2.79 -15.91
CA VAL A 231 27.60 -3.63 -15.02
C VAL A 231 27.33 -4.98 -15.66
N SER A 232 27.49 -6.05 -14.89
CA SER A 232 27.17 -7.40 -15.35
C SER A 232 25.68 -7.57 -15.68
N ASP A 233 25.36 -8.52 -16.58
CA ASP A 233 23.97 -8.81 -16.93
C ASP A 233 23.14 -9.30 -15.73
N VAL A 234 22.09 -8.54 -15.40
CA VAL A 234 21.13 -8.87 -14.34
C VAL A 234 19.92 -9.57 -14.95
N TYR A 235 19.63 -10.78 -14.48
CA TYR A 235 18.49 -11.59 -14.91
C TYR A 235 17.44 -11.68 -13.81
N CYS A 236 16.17 -11.65 -14.21
CA CYS A 236 15.03 -11.74 -13.30
C CYS A 236 14.85 -13.18 -12.79
N ALA A 237 14.75 -13.35 -11.48
CA ALA A 237 14.34 -14.61 -10.86
C ALA A 237 12.80 -14.74 -10.78
N GLY A 238 12.11 -13.61 -10.64
CA GLY A 238 10.66 -13.50 -10.64
C GLY A 238 10.19 -12.09 -11.01
N PRO A 239 8.86 -11.84 -11.11
CA PRO A 239 7.78 -12.83 -11.03
C PRO A 239 7.81 -13.85 -12.19
N ALA A 240 7.00 -14.90 -12.12
CA ALA A 240 7.10 -16.09 -12.98
C ALA A 240 7.10 -15.77 -14.49
N GLU A 241 6.40 -14.72 -14.91
CA GLU A 241 6.30 -14.28 -16.30
C GLU A 241 7.59 -13.63 -16.82
N LEU A 242 8.41 -13.09 -15.91
CA LEU A 242 9.65 -12.38 -16.21
C LEU A 242 10.91 -13.21 -15.94
N LYS A 243 10.77 -14.40 -15.33
CA LYS A 243 11.89 -15.27 -15.00
C LYS A 243 12.79 -15.54 -16.21
N GLY A 244 14.09 -15.32 -16.04
CA GLY A 244 15.12 -15.50 -17.06
C GLY A 244 15.26 -14.35 -18.07
N ARG A 245 14.40 -13.32 -18.01
CA ARG A 245 14.57 -12.11 -18.82
C ARG A 245 15.64 -11.20 -18.21
N LYS A 246 16.37 -10.49 -19.08
CA LYS A 246 17.36 -9.49 -18.66
C LYS A 246 16.65 -8.22 -18.19
N LEU A 247 17.01 -7.71 -17.01
CA LEU A 247 16.40 -6.54 -16.39
C LEU A 247 16.45 -5.32 -17.32
N ASN A 248 17.60 -5.06 -17.95
CA ASN A 248 17.82 -3.88 -18.81
C ASN A 248 16.87 -3.82 -20.03
N ASP A 249 16.37 -4.97 -20.48
CA ASP A 249 15.49 -5.09 -21.65
C ASP A 249 14.01 -4.86 -21.29
N LEU A 250 13.68 -4.74 -20.00
CA LEU A 250 12.30 -4.56 -19.54
C LEU A 250 11.84 -3.10 -19.73
N GLN A 251 11.12 -2.84 -20.82
CA GLN A 251 10.46 -1.54 -21.05
C GLN A 251 9.18 -1.36 -20.19
N TYR A 252 8.59 -2.47 -19.73
CA TYR A 252 7.31 -2.54 -19.03
C TYR A 252 7.33 -1.88 -17.63
N LEU A 253 8.44 -2.01 -16.89
CA LEU A 253 8.57 -1.48 -15.53
C LEU A 253 8.53 0.06 -15.48
N ASN A 254 8.81 0.76 -16.58
CA ASN A 254 8.81 2.22 -16.59
C ASN A 254 7.44 2.84 -16.34
N HIS A 255 6.34 2.17 -16.73
CA HIS A 255 5.00 2.78 -16.79
C HIS A 255 3.98 2.24 -15.76
N LYS A 256 4.28 1.17 -15.01
CA LYS A 256 3.29 0.49 -14.13
C LYS A 256 3.56 0.54 -12.63
N CYS A 257 4.61 1.23 -12.16
CA CYS A 257 4.93 1.28 -10.73
C CYS A 257 4.11 2.28 -9.92
N THR A 258 3.11 2.93 -10.51
CA THR A 258 2.17 3.80 -9.79
C THR A 258 0.91 3.02 -9.46
N SER A 259 0.69 2.72 -8.18
CA SER A 259 -0.58 2.24 -7.65
C SER A 259 -1.36 3.40 -7.06
N THR A 260 -2.44 3.08 -6.37
CA THR A 260 -3.26 4.01 -5.60
C THR A 260 -3.47 3.44 -4.21
N ASP A 261 -3.98 4.25 -3.30
CA ASP A 261 -4.47 3.78 -2.01
C ASP A 261 -5.66 4.62 -1.53
N PHE A 262 -6.43 4.05 -0.61
CA PHE A 262 -7.50 4.75 0.12
C PHE A 262 -7.05 4.99 1.56
N VAL A 263 -6.72 6.23 1.88
CA VAL A 263 -6.22 6.64 3.20
C VAL A 263 -7.34 7.35 3.95
N LEU A 264 -7.57 7.01 5.22
CA LEU A 264 -8.58 7.68 6.03
C LEU A 264 -8.24 9.18 6.13
N HIS A 265 -9.11 10.02 5.59
CA HIS A 265 -8.94 11.47 5.54
C HIS A 265 -9.64 12.14 6.71
N GLN A 266 -10.91 11.80 6.93
CA GLN A 266 -11.74 12.35 8.01
C GLN A 266 -12.68 11.29 8.57
N THR A 267 -12.99 11.41 9.86
CA THR A 267 -14.04 10.62 10.52
C THR A 267 -15.09 11.59 11.05
N LEU A 268 -16.31 11.46 10.57
CA LEU A 268 -17.44 12.26 11.01
C LEU A 268 -18.13 11.53 12.18
N PRO A 269 -18.28 12.16 13.36
CA PRO A 269 -18.65 11.49 14.60
C PRO A 269 -20.17 11.21 14.70
N PHE A 270 -20.75 10.64 13.65
CA PHE A 270 -22.17 10.35 13.55
C PHE A 270 -22.46 9.21 12.57
N GLN A 271 -23.62 8.59 12.75
CA GLN A 271 -24.15 7.59 11.84
C GLN A 271 -24.82 8.24 10.63
N SER A 272 -24.86 7.50 9.53
CA SER A 272 -25.55 7.91 8.30
C SER A 272 -26.09 6.71 7.53
N LEU A 273 -27.09 6.94 6.69
CA LEU A 273 -27.71 5.90 5.86
C LEU A 273 -27.33 6.07 4.39
N SER A 274 -27.64 7.22 3.81
CA SER A 274 -27.30 7.56 2.42
C SER A 274 -26.43 8.81 2.36
N VAL A 275 -25.61 8.88 1.32
CA VAL A 275 -24.77 10.02 0.97
C VAL A 275 -24.97 10.29 -0.51
N ASP A 276 -25.12 11.55 -0.87
CA ASP A 276 -25.26 12.02 -2.24
C ASP A 276 -24.37 13.25 -2.43
N THR A 277 -23.85 13.47 -3.63
CA THR A 277 -22.94 14.59 -3.92
C THR A 277 -23.48 15.42 -5.07
N PHE A 278 -23.26 16.72 -5.01
CA PHE A 278 -23.67 17.65 -6.05
C PHE A 278 -22.71 18.83 -6.14
N ASP A 279 -22.54 19.33 -7.35
CA ASP A 279 -21.73 20.51 -7.63
C ASP A 279 -22.63 21.74 -7.78
N TYR A 280 -22.22 22.85 -7.19
CA TYR A 280 -22.94 24.11 -7.33
C TYR A 280 -21.99 25.30 -7.27
N LYS A 281 -22.09 26.20 -8.25
CA LYS A 281 -21.24 27.40 -8.38
C LYS A 281 -19.72 27.09 -8.30
N ASN A 282 -19.31 25.94 -8.84
CA ASN A 282 -17.94 25.40 -8.82
C ASN A 282 -17.43 24.92 -7.45
N ASP A 283 -18.32 24.81 -6.45
CA ASP A 283 -18.01 24.16 -5.18
C ASP A 283 -18.69 22.79 -5.10
N VAL A 284 -18.08 21.91 -4.30
CA VAL A 284 -18.53 20.53 -4.12
C VAL A 284 -19.27 20.42 -2.80
N TYR A 285 -20.48 19.88 -2.86
CA TYR A 285 -21.33 19.65 -1.70
C TYR A 285 -21.68 18.17 -1.55
N VAL A 286 -21.97 17.79 -0.31
CA VAL A 286 -22.34 16.41 0.05
C VAL A 286 -23.55 16.44 0.97
N ALA A 287 -24.66 15.83 0.56
CA ALA A 287 -25.84 15.65 1.38
C ALA A 287 -25.81 14.27 2.07
N ILE A 288 -26.03 14.24 3.39
CA ILE A 288 -25.94 13.04 4.23
C ILE A 288 -27.24 12.86 5.01
N ALA A 289 -27.91 11.74 4.82
CA ALA A 289 -29.07 11.37 5.62
C ALA A 289 -28.63 10.77 6.96
N GLN A 290 -29.09 11.35 8.07
CA GLN A 290 -28.78 10.89 9.43
C GLN A 290 -30.07 10.53 10.18
N PRO A 291 -30.51 9.26 10.13
CA PRO A 291 -31.79 8.85 10.71
C PRO A 291 -31.92 9.16 12.21
N ASN A 292 -30.84 8.94 12.98
CA ASN A 292 -30.84 9.11 14.44
C ASN A 292 -30.71 10.56 14.89
N MET A 293 -30.17 11.44 14.04
CA MET A 293 -30.05 12.88 14.32
C MET A 293 -31.23 13.67 13.74
N GLU A 294 -32.18 12.99 13.10
CA GLU A 294 -33.39 13.58 12.51
C GLU A 294 -33.09 14.74 11.55
N ASN A 295 -32.09 14.54 10.69
CA ASN A 295 -31.65 15.58 9.80
C ASN A 295 -30.93 15.06 8.54
N CYS A 296 -30.90 15.94 7.55
CA CYS A 296 -30.16 15.81 6.32
C CYS A 296 -29.09 16.90 6.34
N MET A 297 -27.86 16.49 6.66
CA MET A 297 -26.72 17.40 6.79
C MET A 297 -26.13 17.66 5.41
N VAL A 298 -25.92 18.93 5.08
CA VAL A 298 -25.20 19.33 3.87
C VAL A 298 -23.81 19.76 4.29
N LEU A 299 -22.79 19.16 3.68
CA LEU A 299 -21.39 19.54 3.83
C LEU A 299 -20.91 20.30 2.60
N GLU A 300 -19.93 21.16 2.79
CA GLU A 300 -19.20 21.89 1.75
C GLU A 300 -17.71 21.59 1.87
N TRP A 301 -17.01 21.56 0.74
CA TRP A 301 -15.56 21.46 0.70
C TRP A 301 -14.89 22.79 1.08
N ASP A 302 -14.05 22.79 2.11
CA ASP A 302 -13.24 23.94 2.51
C ASP A 302 -11.86 23.91 1.82
N HIS A 303 -11.64 24.84 0.89
CA HIS A 303 -10.38 24.94 0.13
C HIS A 303 -9.19 25.42 0.96
N ILE A 304 -9.40 25.96 2.17
CA ILE A 304 -8.34 26.46 3.05
C ILE A 304 -7.93 25.36 4.03
N GLU A 305 -8.90 24.82 4.76
CA GLU A 305 -8.64 23.75 5.73
C GLU A 305 -8.47 22.37 5.09
N MET A 306 -8.80 22.25 3.80
CA MET A 306 -8.71 21.03 3.02
C MET A 306 -9.53 19.90 3.65
N ASN A 307 -10.73 20.25 4.16
CA ASN A 307 -11.66 19.36 4.84
C ASN A 307 -13.12 19.56 4.39
N PHE A 308 -14.04 18.73 4.89
CA PHE A 308 -15.48 18.89 4.62
C PHE A 308 -16.14 19.48 5.87
N ARG A 309 -16.75 20.65 5.72
CA ARG A 309 -17.38 21.38 6.83
C ARG A 309 -18.88 21.35 6.72
N SER A 310 -19.57 21.46 7.85
CA SER A 310 -21.03 21.61 7.86
C SER A 310 -21.41 22.93 7.18
N TYR A 311 -22.31 22.84 6.21
CA TYR A 311 -22.83 23.97 5.45
C TYR A 311 -24.25 24.33 5.91
N ASP A 312 -25.16 23.37 5.87
CA ASP A 312 -26.55 23.55 6.29
C ASP A 312 -27.14 22.25 6.84
N ASN A 313 -28.28 22.36 7.51
CA ASN A 313 -28.93 21.22 8.15
C ASN A 313 -30.45 21.24 7.97
N ILE A 314 -30.98 20.32 7.17
CA ILE A 314 -32.41 20.19 6.91
C ILE A 314 -33.01 19.21 7.93
N THR A 315 -33.87 19.67 8.82
CA THR A 315 -34.49 18.84 9.85
C THR A 315 -35.62 17.95 9.31
N GLY A 316 -35.75 16.76 9.88
CA GLY A 316 -36.71 15.77 9.41
C GLY A 316 -36.72 14.47 10.19
N GLN A 317 -37.89 13.86 10.40
CA GLN A 317 -38.01 12.66 11.21
C GLN A 317 -37.60 11.41 10.43
N SER A 318 -36.66 10.62 10.97
CA SER A 318 -36.23 9.33 10.39
C SER A 318 -35.94 9.42 8.89
N ILE A 319 -35.06 10.35 8.50
CA ILE A 319 -34.67 10.57 7.10
C ILE A 319 -33.89 9.36 6.59
N VAL A 320 -34.32 8.85 5.44
CA VAL A 320 -33.73 7.67 4.79
C VAL A 320 -32.80 8.07 3.64
N GLY A 321 -33.23 9.08 2.88
CA GLY A 321 -32.61 9.51 1.63
C GLY A 321 -32.54 11.02 1.53
N CYS A 322 -31.37 11.52 1.11
CA CYS A 322 -31.17 12.91 0.69
C CYS A 322 -30.65 12.90 -0.74
N LYS A 323 -31.50 13.18 -1.72
CA LYS A 323 -31.11 13.20 -3.13
C LYS A 323 -31.10 14.62 -3.66
N ALA A 324 -29.94 15.10 -4.10
CA ALA A 324 -29.81 16.42 -4.69
C ALA A 324 -30.15 16.38 -6.19
N ILE A 325 -30.83 17.43 -6.67
CA ILE A 325 -31.13 17.64 -8.09
C ILE A 325 -30.84 19.09 -8.43
N LEU A 326 -30.03 19.30 -9.48
CA LEU A 326 -29.76 20.62 -10.05
C LEU A 326 -30.64 20.82 -11.28
N ILE A 327 -31.60 21.74 -11.19
CA ILE A 327 -32.49 22.11 -12.31
C ILE A 327 -32.17 23.54 -12.68
N GLU A 328 -31.62 23.73 -13.89
CA GLU A 328 -31.07 25.03 -14.32
C GLU A 328 -29.98 25.47 -13.31
N ASP A 329 -30.18 26.58 -12.61
CA ASP A 329 -29.25 27.08 -11.57
C ASP A 329 -29.84 26.96 -10.15
N GLN A 330 -30.86 26.12 -9.96
CA GLN A 330 -31.52 25.91 -8.67
C GLN A 330 -31.27 24.51 -8.14
N ILE A 331 -30.84 24.44 -6.88
CA ILE A 331 -30.64 23.17 -6.18
C ILE A 331 -31.90 22.81 -5.41
N PHE A 332 -32.32 21.57 -5.59
CA PHE A 332 -33.35 20.93 -4.79
C PHE A 332 -32.76 19.73 -4.05
N ILE A 333 -33.22 19.48 -2.83
CA ILE A 333 -32.92 18.25 -2.08
C ILE A 333 -34.24 17.55 -1.78
N ILE A 334 -34.37 16.33 -2.28
CA ILE A 334 -35.48 15.44 -1.96
C ILE A 334 -35.14 14.71 -0.67
N VAL A 335 -35.97 14.88 0.34
CA VAL A 335 -35.81 14.29 1.67
C VAL A 335 -36.89 13.23 1.87
N ALA A 336 -36.50 11.96 1.77
CA ALA A 336 -37.40 10.84 2.03
C ALA A 336 -37.42 10.48 3.53
N GLN A 337 -38.63 10.32 4.08
CA GLN A 337 -38.83 10.12 5.52
C GLN A 337 -39.75 8.93 5.79
N LEU A 338 -39.45 8.14 6.83
CA LEU A 338 -40.33 7.04 7.28
C LEU A 338 -41.56 7.52 8.07
N PHE A 339 -41.49 8.74 8.60
CA PHE A 339 -42.52 9.38 9.42
C PHE A 339 -42.64 10.86 9.02
N GLY A 340 -43.82 11.47 9.15
CA GLY A 340 -44.02 12.89 8.82
C GLY A 340 -44.16 13.23 7.33
N GLY A 341 -44.11 12.24 6.44
CA GLY A 341 -44.19 12.43 4.99
C GLY A 341 -42.86 12.90 4.39
N SER A 342 -42.65 12.65 3.10
CA SER A 342 -41.42 13.10 2.42
C SER A 342 -41.58 14.52 1.87
N HIS A 343 -40.49 15.27 1.74
CA HIS A 343 -40.51 16.68 1.37
C HIS A 343 -39.40 17.02 0.37
N ILE A 344 -39.58 18.10 -0.38
CA ILE A 344 -38.58 18.68 -1.27
C ILE A 344 -38.19 20.04 -0.69
N TYR A 345 -36.89 20.27 -0.59
CA TYR A 345 -36.31 21.53 -0.16
C TYR A 345 -35.64 22.22 -1.34
N LYS A 346 -35.63 23.55 -1.35
CA LYS A 346 -34.97 24.38 -2.36
C LYS A 346 -33.98 25.30 -1.66
N TYR A 347 -32.79 25.44 -2.25
CA TYR A 347 -31.79 26.38 -1.78
C TYR A 347 -32.27 27.83 -2.00
N ASP A 348 -32.29 28.63 -0.93
CA ASP A 348 -32.61 30.06 -0.95
C ASP A 348 -31.33 30.87 -0.76
N GLU A 349 -30.86 31.51 -1.85
CA GLU A 349 -29.65 32.33 -1.83
C GLU A 349 -29.74 33.52 -0.87
N SER A 350 -30.95 34.06 -0.64
CA SER A 350 -31.14 35.23 0.23
C SER A 350 -30.97 34.88 1.71
N GLN A 351 -31.27 33.62 2.07
CA GLN A 351 -31.15 33.10 3.43
C GLN A 351 -29.96 32.17 3.62
N THR A 352 -29.20 31.92 2.54
CA THR A 352 -28.07 30.98 2.47
C THR A 352 -28.37 29.63 3.11
N LYS A 353 -29.57 29.09 2.86
CA LYS A 353 -30.04 27.83 3.45
C LYS A 353 -31.11 27.16 2.59
N PHE A 354 -31.36 25.88 2.85
CA PHE A 354 -32.44 25.12 2.27
C PHE A 354 -33.76 25.43 2.98
N THR A 355 -34.79 25.74 2.21
CA THR A 355 -36.14 26.00 2.70
C THR A 355 -37.11 24.99 2.10
N LYS A 356 -38.13 24.62 2.86
CA LYS A 356 -39.13 23.66 2.39
C LYS A 356 -39.86 24.24 1.18
N PHE A 357 -39.79 23.51 0.07
CA PHE A 357 -40.34 23.92 -1.22
C PHE A 357 -41.66 23.21 -1.52
N GLN A 358 -41.75 21.91 -1.25
CA GLN A 358 -42.93 21.11 -1.58
C GLN A 358 -43.10 19.90 -0.65
N ASP A 359 -44.34 19.57 -0.30
CA ASP A 359 -44.73 18.28 0.29
C ASP A 359 -44.89 17.20 -0.79
N ILE A 360 -44.34 16.01 -0.57
CA ILE A 360 -44.59 14.85 -1.42
C ILE A 360 -45.88 14.16 -0.96
N GLU A 361 -46.72 13.79 -1.93
CA GLU A 361 -48.03 13.17 -1.66
C GLU A 361 -47.89 11.87 -0.84
N VAL A 362 -48.34 11.90 0.41
CA VAL A 362 -48.23 10.78 1.38
C VAL A 362 -49.18 9.63 1.06
N SER A 363 -50.21 9.85 0.23
CA SER A 363 -51.20 8.81 -0.10
C SER A 363 -50.60 7.60 -0.84
N LYS A 364 -49.47 7.80 -1.52
CA LYS A 364 -48.81 6.77 -2.34
C LYS A 364 -47.53 6.21 -1.73
N ILE A 365 -46.84 6.98 -0.90
CA ILE A 365 -45.57 6.61 -0.29
C ILE A 365 -45.79 6.34 1.20
N SER A 366 -45.35 5.17 1.65
CA SER A 366 -45.53 4.65 3.00
C SER A 366 -44.18 4.34 3.67
N LYS A 367 -43.27 3.63 2.99
CA LYS A 367 -41.93 3.28 3.51
C LYS A 367 -40.85 3.47 2.44
N PRO A 368 -40.48 4.72 2.15
CA PRO A 368 -39.44 4.99 1.17
C PRO A 368 -38.11 4.37 1.62
N ASN A 369 -37.41 3.73 0.70
CA ASN A 369 -36.13 3.07 0.97
C ASN A 369 -34.97 3.62 0.12
N ASP A 370 -35.26 4.01 -1.12
CA ASP A 370 -34.29 4.52 -2.08
C ASP A 370 -34.90 5.65 -2.94
N ILE A 371 -34.05 6.54 -3.44
CA ILE A 371 -34.42 7.65 -4.32
C ILE A 371 -33.43 7.69 -5.48
N GLU A 372 -33.94 7.57 -6.71
CA GLU A 372 -33.13 7.68 -7.91
C GLU A 372 -33.63 8.84 -8.78
N ALA A 373 -32.71 9.68 -9.28
CA ALA A 373 -33.03 10.90 -10.02
C ALA A 373 -32.36 10.87 -11.39
N PHE A 374 -33.13 11.15 -12.44
CA PHE A 374 -32.65 10.99 -13.81
C PHE A 374 -33.41 11.91 -14.79
N GLN A 375 -32.88 12.01 -16.01
CA GLN A 375 -33.51 12.75 -17.10
C GLN A 375 -33.92 11.83 -18.24
N ILE A 376 -35.08 12.10 -18.83
CA ILE A 376 -35.51 11.51 -20.10
C ILE A 376 -35.93 12.66 -21.01
N ASP A 377 -35.33 12.74 -22.21
CA ASP A 377 -35.63 13.80 -23.19
C ASP A 377 -35.55 15.23 -22.59
N LYS A 378 -34.55 15.48 -21.72
CA LYS A 378 -34.33 16.73 -20.95
C LYS A 378 -35.41 17.07 -19.91
N GLU A 379 -36.37 16.20 -19.68
CA GLU A 379 -37.32 16.33 -18.57
C GLU A 379 -36.77 15.62 -17.33
N TRP A 380 -36.85 16.29 -16.18
CA TRP A 380 -36.41 15.75 -14.90
C TRP A 380 -37.46 14.83 -14.28
N PHE A 381 -36.99 13.68 -13.81
CA PHE A 381 -37.76 12.73 -13.03
C PHE A 381 -36.99 12.29 -11.80
N PHE A 382 -37.72 11.85 -10.78
CA PHE A 382 -37.16 10.99 -9.75
C PHE A 382 -38.16 9.91 -9.39
N VAL A 383 -37.66 8.78 -8.92
CA VAL A 383 -38.46 7.69 -8.37
C VAL A 383 -38.13 7.51 -6.90
N ILE A 384 -39.16 7.20 -6.10
CA ILE A 384 -38.98 6.72 -4.73
C ILE A 384 -39.38 5.26 -4.72
N ALA A 385 -38.44 4.38 -4.37
CA ALA A 385 -38.72 2.97 -4.14
C ALA A 385 -39.36 2.78 -2.77
N ASP A 386 -40.51 2.12 -2.71
CA ASP A 386 -41.24 1.86 -1.46
C ASP A 386 -41.12 0.40 -1.03
N SER A 387 -40.62 0.22 0.19
CA SER A 387 -40.37 -1.11 0.79
C SER A 387 -41.59 -1.73 1.47
N SER A 388 -42.72 -1.02 1.50
CA SER A 388 -43.98 -1.53 2.03
C SER A 388 -44.90 -2.03 0.92
N LYS A 389 -45.74 -3.02 1.25
CA LYS A 389 -46.76 -3.52 0.30
C LYS A 389 -47.90 -2.55 0.02
N ALA A 390 -48.14 -1.61 0.95
CA ALA A 390 -49.25 -0.66 0.86
C ALA A 390 -48.85 0.62 0.11
N GLY A 391 -47.57 0.99 0.20
CA GLY A 391 -47.00 2.04 -0.64
C GLY A 391 -46.74 1.53 -2.05
N LEU A 392 -46.61 2.47 -2.98
CA LEU A 392 -46.31 2.21 -4.38
C LEU A 392 -45.04 2.96 -4.75
N SER A 393 -44.06 2.26 -5.31
CA SER A 393 -42.90 2.92 -5.91
C SER A 393 -43.40 3.91 -6.96
N THR A 394 -43.08 5.18 -6.79
CA THR A 394 -43.75 6.26 -7.54
C THR A 394 -42.72 7.12 -8.25
N LEU A 395 -42.93 7.28 -9.55
CA LEU A 395 -42.23 8.20 -10.43
C LEU A 395 -42.87 9.58 -10.33
N TYR A 396 -42.05 10.60 -10.13
CA TYR A 396 -42.42 12.00 -10.09
C TYR A 396 -41.79 12.74 -11.26
N LYS A 397 -42.53 13.70 -11.84
CA LYS A 397 -42.10 14.50 -12.98
C LYS A 397 -42.07 15.99 -12.63
N TRP A 398 -41.02 16.67 -13.06
CA TRP A 398 -40.91 18.14 -12.97
C TRP A 398 -41.88 18.85 -13.94
N ASN A 399 -42.60 19.87 -13.47
CA ASN A 399 -43.51 20.67 -14.30
C ASN A 399 -43.36 22.20 -14.11
N THR A 400 -42.13 22.68 -13.90
CA THR A 400 -41.74 24.09 -13.60
C THR A 400 -42.16 24.62 -12.23
N LYS A 401 -43.24 24.12 -11.63
CA LYS A 401 -43.69 24.53 -10.29
C LYS A 401 -43.24 23.58 -9.19
N GLY A 402 -42.92 22.34 -9.55
CA GLY A 402 -42.54 21.30 -8.62
C GLY A 402 -42.55 19.93 -9.26
N PHE A 403 -42.45 18.91 -8.42
CA PHE A 403 -42.49 17.51 -8.81
C PHE A 403 -43.83 16.88 -8.45
N TYR A 404 -44.49 16.27 -9.42
CA TYR A 404 -45.82 15.69 -9.22
C TYR A 404 -45.84 14.23 -9.63
N SER A 405 -46.64 13.43 -8.93
CA SER A 405 -46.78 12.00 -9.22
C SER A 405 -47.18 11.81 -10.68
N TYR A 406 -46.42 10.97 -11.39
CA TYR A 406 -46.54 10.75 -12.81
C TYR A 406 -46.96 9.31 -13.13
N GLN A 407 -46.36 8.34 -12.44
CA GLN A 407 -46.66 6.93 -12.61
C GLN A 407 -46.35 6.16 -11.32
N SER A 408 -47.25 5.25 -10.93
CA SER A 408 -46.96 4.25 -9.90
C SER A 408 -46.48 2.96 -10.56
N LEU A 409 -45.54 2.28 -9.91
CA LEU A 409 -44.83 1.11 -10.39
C LEU A 409 -44.95 -0.01 -9.35
N HIS A 410 -44.93 -1.25 -9.84
CA HIS A 410 -44.73 -2.46 -9.04
C HIS A 410 -45.65 -2.61 -7.82
N GLU A 411 -46.97 -2.60 -8.07
CA GLU A 411 -47.98 -2.70 -7.02
C GLU A 411 -47.85 -3.98 -6.18
N TRP A 412 -47.95 -3.85 -4.85
CA TRP A 412 -47.89 -4.94 -3.86
C TRP A 412 -46.51 -5.58 -3.65
N PHE A 413 -45.46 -5.00 -4.24
CA PHE A 413 -44.09 -5.41 -4.03
C PHE A 413 -43.43 -4.61 -2.89
N ARG A 414 -42.27 -5.07 -2.46
CA ARG A 414 -41.46 -4.41 -1.42
C ARG A 414 -40.15 -4.00 -2.07
N ASP A 415 -40.18 -2.90 -2.79
CA ASP A 415 -39.04 -2.41 -3.55
C ASP A 415 -37.99 -1.85 -2.58
N THR A 416 -36.76 -2.32 -2.75
CA THR A 416 -35.64 -1.94 -1.91
C THR A 416 -34.74 -0.93 -2.59
N ASP A 417 -34.64 -0.94 -3.91
CA ASP A 417 -33.75 -0.07 -4.65
C ASP A 417 -34.26 0.10 -6.08
N SER A 418 -33.95 1.26 -6.65
CA SER A 418 -34.27 1.64 -8.01
C SER A 418 -33.01 2.10 -8.74
N GLU A 419 -32.83 1.64 -9.97
CA GLU A 419 -31.66 2.00 -10.77
C GLU A 419 -32.09 2.39 -12.17
N PHE A 420 -31.80 3.63 -12.56
CA PHE A 420 -32.02 4.10 -13.93
C PHE A 420 -30.85 3.70 -14.83
N VAL A 421 -31.15 3.17 -16.02
CA VAL A 421 -30.12 2.73 -16.95
C VAL A 421 -30.55 2.95 -18.40
N ASP A 422 -29.63 3.40 -19.24
CA ASP A 422 -29.83 3.42 -20.69
C ASP A 422 -29.34 2.09 -21.30
N LEU A 423 -30.25 1.32 -21.90
CA LEU A 423 -29.94 0.09 -22.63
C LEU A 423 -30.13 0.33 -24.13
N ASP A 424 -29.03 0.40 -24.87
CA ASP A 424 -29.01 0.57 -26.33
C ASP A 424 -29.77 1.83 -26.82
N GLY A 425 -29.60 2.96 -26.14
CA GLY A 425 -30.23 4.25 -26.47
C GLY A 425 -31.69 4.36 -26.02
N LYS A 426 -32.10 3.54 -25.06
CA LYS A 426 -33.46 3.48 -24.54
C LYS A 426 -33.43 3.59 -23.01
N PRO A 427 -34.21 4.51 -22.42
CA PRO A 427 -34.33 4.62 -20.98
C PRO A 427 -35.02 3.38 -20.39
N HIS A 428 -34.40 2.80 -19.36
CA HIS A 428 -34.95 1.73 -18.55
C HIS A 428 -34.83 2.07 -17.07
N LEU A 429 -35.68 1.42 -16.28
CA LEU A 429 -35.64 1.48 -14.82
C LEU A 429 -35.65 0.05 -14.30
N ILE A 430 -34.70 -0.29 -13.43
CA ILE A 430 -34.63 -1.59 -12.78
C ILE A 430 -35.09 -1.43 -11.34
N LEU A 431 -36.03 -2.26 -10.90
CA LEU A 431 -36.46 -2.32 -9.50
C LEU A 431 -35.98 -3.62 -8.87
N ALA A 432 -35.32 -3.52 -7.72
CA ALA A 432 -35.02 -4.64 -6.84
C ALA A 432 -36.08 -4.72 -5.74
N SER A 433 -36.52 -5.93 -5.42
CA SER A 433 -37.57 -6.14 -4.42
C SER A 433 -37.29 -7.37 -3.59
N ARG A 434 -37.73 -7.34 -2.33
CA ARG A 434 -37.47 -8.42 -1.38
C ARG A 434 -38.13 -9.73 -1.81
N SER A 435 -37.35 -10.81 -1.80
CA SER A 435 -37.74 -12.18 -2.18
C SER A 435 -38.29 -12.31 -3.59
N GLN A 436 -37.85 -11.43 -4.48
CA GLN A 436 -38.17 -11.43 -5.91
C GLN A 436 -36.90 -11.25 -6.73
N VAL A 437 -37.02 -11.45 -8.04
CA VAL A 437 -35.97 -11.12 -9.01
C VAL A 437 -36.07 -9.64 -9.43
N PRO A 438 -34.97 -8.98 -9.82
CA PRO A 438 -35.02 -7.63 -10.35
C PRO A 438 -35.86 -7.54 -11.62
N VAL A 439 -36.73 -6.52 -11.68
CA VAL A 439 -37.64 -6.27 -12.80
C VAL A 439 -37.15 -5.10 -13.64
N ILE A 440 -37.11 -5.28 -14.96
CA ILE A 440 -36.69 -4.25 -15.92
C ILE A 440 -37.93 -3.62 -16.56
N PHE A 441 -38.09 -2.32 -16.37
CA PHE A 441 -39.09 -1.49 -17.02
C PHE A 441 -38.45 -0.71 -18.16
N GLN A 442 -39.10 -0.69 -19.33
CA GLN A 442 -38.65 0.10 -20.47
C GLN A 442 -39.55 1.34 -20.63
N TRP A 443 -38.95 2.50 -20.91
CA TRP A 443 -39.68 3.71 -21.28
C TRP A 443 -40.34 3.57 -22.65
N ASN A 444 -41.67 3.67 -22.68
CA ASN A 444 -42.45 3.69 -23.91
C ASN A 444 -42.60 5.13 -24.40
N LYS A 445 -41.97 5.47 -25.53
CA LYS A 445 -42.00 6.83 -26.11
C LYS A 445 -43.41 7.30 -26.51
N SER A 446 -44.31 6.39 -26.88
CA SER A 446 -45.66 6.73 -27.32
C SER A 446 -46.57 7.05 -26.13
N SER A 447 -46.56 6.23 -25.09
CA SER A 447 -47.37 6.47 -23.88
C SER A 447 -46.69 7.40 -22.88
N LYS A 448 -45.39 7.67 -23.06
CA LYS A 448 -44.52 8.36 -22.10
C LYS A 448 -44.59 7.72 -20.71
N LYS A 449 -44.58 6.39 -20.63
CA LYS A 449 -44.65 5.66 -19.36
C LYS A 449 -43.70 4.49 -19.39
N PHE A 450 -43.23 4.08 -18.21
CA PHE A 450 -42.52 2.83 -18.05
C PHE A 450 -43.47 1.64 -18.15
N THR A 451 -43.08 0.62 -18.90
CA THR A 451 -43.82 -0.65 -18.99
C THR A 451 -42.86 -1.78 -18.69
N GLN A 452 -43.29 -2.75 -17.87
CA GLN A 452 -42.47 -3.92 -17.57
C GLN A 452 -42.13 -4.65 -18.87
N GLN A 453 -40.85 -4.94 -19.06
CA GLN A 453 -40.32 -5.56 -20.27
C GLN A 453 -39.85 -6.98 -19.99
N SER A 454 -39.02 -7.15 -18.96
CA SER A 454 -38.36 -8.42 -18.63
C SER A 454 -37.88 -8.43 -17.19
N GLU A 455 -37.25 -9.52 -16.78
CA GLU A 455 -36.68 -9.71 -15.45
C GLU A 455 -35.24 -10.19 -15.57
N ILE A 456 -34.44 -10.04 -14.52
CA ILE A 456 -33.09 -10.61 -14.43
C ILE A 456 -33.19 -11.98 -13.75
N PRO A 457 -33.14 -13.09 -14.50
CA PRO A 457 -33.42 -14.42 -13.95
C PRO A 457 -32.32 -14.89 -12.99
N ASN A 458 -32.66 -15.87 -12.15
CA ASN A 458 -31.74 -16.55 -11.22
C ASN A 458 -31.09 -15.62 -10.18
N MET A 459 -31.67 -14.43 -9.96
CA MET A 459 -31.18 -13.43 -9.02
C MET A 459 -32.25 -13.02 -8.00
N GLU A 460 -32.71 -13.97 -7.18
CA GLU A 460 -33.65 -13.67 -6.08
C GLU A 460 -32.96 -12.91 -4.94
N ASP A 461 -33.74 -12.16 -4.16
CA ASP A 461 -33.32 -11.43 -2.94
C ASP A 461 -32.17 -10.42 -3.19
N VAL A 462 -32.16 -9.79 -4.37
CA VAL A 462 -31.30 -8.63 -4.62
C VAL A 462 -31.79 -7.45 -3.79
N VAL A 463 -30.88 -6.84 -3.03
CA VAL A 463 -31.16 -5.70 -2.14
C VAL A 463 -30.94 -4.37 -2.86
N ALA A 464 -29.91 -4.29 -3.71
CA ALA A 464 -29.57 -3.09 -4.47
C ALA A 464 -28.96 -3.44 -5.84
N VAL A 465 -29.20 -2.59 -6.82
CA VAL A 465 -28.72 -2.66 -8.19
C VAL A 465 -27.99 -1.36 -8.48
N LYS A 466 -26.74 -1.42 -8.97
CA LYS A 466 -26.02 -0.23 -9.42
C LYS A 466 -25.43 -0.45 -10.80
N SER A 467 -25.69 0.47 -11.73
CA SER A 467 -25.17 0.41 -13.08
C SER A 467 -23.82 1.12 -13.18
N PHE A 468 -22.96 0.65 -14.10
CA PHE A 468 -21.70 1.31 -14.40
C PHE A 468 -21.23 0.95 -15.82
N GLN A 469 -20.34 1.78 -16.36
CA GLN A 469 -19.79 1.58 -17.68
C GLN A 469 -18.26 1.57 -17.64
N ILE A 470 -17.66 0.64 -18.39
CA ILE A 470 -16.21 0.57 -18.61
C ILE A 470 -15.99 0.46 -20.11
N LYS A 471 -15.26 1.42 -20.71
CA LYS A 471 -14.97 1.46 -22.16
C LYS A 471 -16.23 1.30 -23.04
N ASN A 472 -17.31 1.99 -22.68
CA ASN A 472 -18.64 1.94 -23.31
C ASN A 472 -19.36 0.58 -23.20
N GLU A 473 -18.84 -0.37 -22.44
CA GLU A 473 -19.57 -1.60 -22.10
C GLU A 473 -20.35 -1.37 -20.80
N LEU A 474 -21.63 -1.73 -20.81
CA LEU A 474 -22.52 -1.56 -19.67
C LEU A 474 -22.53 -2.80 -18.78
N TYR A 475 -22.49 -2.56 -17.48
CA TYR A 475 -22.53 -3.57 -16.44
C TYR A 475 -23.51 -3.21 -15.32
N LEU A 476 -23.91 -4.22 -14.56
CA LEU A 476 -24.67 -4.07 -13.32
C LEU A 476 -23.93 -4.75 -12.17
N ALA A 477 -23.91 -4.10 -11.02
CA ALA A 477 -23.56 -4.67 -9.73
C ALA A 477 -24.86 -5.01 -8.98
N LEU A 478 -25.11 -6.29 -8.76
CA LEU A 478 -26.26 -6.80 -8.01
C LEU A 478 -25.84 -7.22 -6.62
N THR A 479 -26.41 -6.58 -5.61
CA THR A 479 -26.07 -6.79 -4.21
C THR A 479 -27.03 -7.77 -3.56
N ARG A 480 -26.50 -8.76 -2.83
CA ARG A 480 -27.27 -9.62 -1.92
C ARG A 480 -26.78 -9.48 -0.49
N PHE A 481 -27.71 -9.61 0.46
CA PHE A 481 -27.34 -9.62 1.88
C PHE A 481 -26.47 -10.81 2.25
N ILE A 482 -26.84 -12.02 1.81
CA ILE A 482 -26.10 -13.26 2.01
C ILE A 482 -26.05 -14.05 0.70
N GLY A 483 -25.10 -14.98 0.59
CA GLY A 483 -24.83 -15.70 -0.65
C GLY A 483 -23.86 -14.90 -1.53
N ASP A 484 -24.06 -14.94 -2.84
CA ASP A 484 -23.17 -14.26 -3.78
C ASP A 484 -23.87 -13.07 -4.45
N SER A 485 -23.25 -11.89 -4.31
CA SER A 485 -23.50 -10.73 -5.16
C SER A 485 -22.89 -10.97 -6.53
N LYS A 486 -23.39 -10.29 -7.56
CA LYS A 486 -22.97 -10.55 -8.94
C LYS A 486 -22.66 -9.30 -9.74
N VAL A 487 -21.69 -9.39 -10.62
CA VAL A 487 -21.45 -8.43 -11.68
C VAL A 487 -21.97 -9.03 -12.98
N LEU A 488 -22.90 -8.34 -13.62
CA LEU A 488 -23.47 -8.74 -14.91
C LEU A 488 -22.99 -7.78 -16.01
N LYS A 489 -22.80 -8.29 -17.21
CA LYS A 489 -22.51 -7.51 -18.42
C LYS A 489 -23.72 -7.51 -19.34
N TRP A 490 -24.06 -6.35 -19.91
CA TRP A 490 -25.07 -6.25 -20.97
C TRP A 490 -24.49 -6.77 -22.28
N THR A 491 -25.08 -7.80 -22.86
CA THR A 491 -24.62 -8.39 -24.13
C THR A 491 -25.79 -9.04 -24.85
N ASN A 492 -25.93 -8.79 -26.16
CA ASN A 492 -26.99 -9.39 -26.99
C ASN A 492 -28.41 -9.19 -26.41
N LYS A 493 -28.70 -7.99 -25.89
CA LYS A 493 -29.99 -7.60 -25.30
C LYS A 493 -30.39 -8.37 -24.03
N GLN A 494 -29.41 -8.92 -23.31
CA GLN A 494 -29.61 -9.58 -22.02
C GLN A 494 -28.41 -9.35 -21.11
N PHE A 495 -28.62 -9.50 -19.80
CA PHE A 495 -27.54 -9.48 -18.83
C PHE A 495 -26.93 -10.86 -18.64
N VAL A 496 -25.61 -10.96 -18.74
CA VAL A 496 -24.83 -12.19 -18.57
C VAL A 496 -23.93 -12.05 -17.36
N ASP A 497 -23.92 -13.06 -16.50
CA ASP A 497 -23.03 -13.12 -15.34
C ASP A 497 -21.57 -13.26 -15.75
N ILE A 498 -20.73 -12.36 -15.24
CA ILE A 498 -19.28 -12.39 -15.47
C ILE A 498 -18.50 -12.67 -14.18
N GLN A 499 -19.07 -12.36 -13.02
CA GLN A 499 -18.37 -12.46 -11.75
C GLN A 499 -19.34 -12.61 -10.58
N SER A 500 -19.05 -13.57 -9.70
CA SER A 500 -19.71 -13.71 -8.41
C SER A 500 -18.78 -13.28 -7.28
N VAL A 501 -19.32 -12.54 -6.31
CA VAL A 501 -18.60 -11.97 -5.17
C VAL A 501 -19.31 -12.34 -3.85
N PRO A 502 -18.65 -13.07 -2.93
CA PRO A 502 -19.29 -13.54 -1.71
C PRO A 502 -19.73 -12.39 -0.80
N SER A 503 -21.00 -12.40 -0.41
CA SER A 503 -21.61 -11.38 0.44
C SER A 503 -21.83 -11.88 1.86
N ARG A 504 -21.41 -11.06 2.84
CA ARG A 504 -21.44 -11.38 4.27
C ARG A 504 -22.19 -10.28 5.03
N GLY A 505 -23.50 -10.25 4.85
CA GLY A 505 -24.33 -9.14 5.36
C GLY A 505 -24.12 -7.88 4.53
N SER A 506 -24.08 -7.98 3.20
CA SER A 506 -23.84 -6.84 2.32
C SER A 506 -25.14 -6.08 2.02
N MET A 507 -25.14 -4.78 2.27
CA MET A 507 -26.27 -3.90 1.92
C MET A 507 -26.00 -3.10 0.64
N ILE A 508 -24.75 -3.02 0.20
CA ILE A 508 -24.37 -2.25 -0.99
C ILE A 508 -23.13 -2.85 -1.68
N MET A 509 -23.17 -2.91 -3.00
CA MET A 509 -22.04 -3.17 -3.88
C MET A 509 -21.95 -2.04 -4.90
N GLN A 510 -21.14 -1.03 -4.59
CA GLN A 510 -21.11 0.22 -5.35
C GLN A 510 -19.92 0.24 -6.32
N PRO A 511 -20.16 0.34 -7.63
CA PRO A 511 -19.13 0.70 -8.60
C PRO A 511 -18.82 2.20 -8.52
N PHE A 512 -17.55 2.56 -8.64
CA PHE A 512 -17.11 3.96 -8.72
C PHE A 512 -15.80 4.06 -9.48
N SER A 513 -15.46 5.25 -9.95
CA SER A 513 -14.25 5.47 -10.75
C SER A 513 -13.56 6.77 -10.37
N PHE A 514 -12.23 6.74 -10.39
CA PHE A 514 -11.40 7.94 -10.32
C PHE A 514 -10.47 7.93 -11.53
N LYS A 515 -10.60 8.93 -12.39
CA LYS A 515 -9.88 9.02 -13.67
C LYS A 515 -10.13 7.75 -14.49
N GLU A 516 -9.07 7.04 -14.91
CA GLU A 516 -9.18 5.79 -15.70
C GLU A 516 -9.28 4.53 -14.83
N ARG A 517 -9.32 4.66 -13.50
CA ARG A 517 -9.36 3.51 -12.59
C ARG A 517 -10.78 3.23 -12.13
N HIS A 518 -11.22 2.01 -12.38
CA HIS A 518 -12.54 1.53 -11.99
C HIS A 518 -12.44 0.63 -10.76
N TYR A 519 -13.29 0.90 -9.77
CA TYR A 519 -13.34 0.20 -8.50
C TYR A 519 -14.74 -0.32 -8.22
N LEU A 520 -14.82 -1.29 -7.31
CA LEU A 520 -16.06 -1.84 -6.79
C LEU A 520 -15.94 -1.99 -5.28
N ALA A 521 -16.76 -1.28 -4.51
CA ALA A 521 -16.81 -1.39 -3.05
C ALA A 521 -17.95 -2.32 -2.64
N LEU A 522 -17.62 -3.45 -2.03
CA LEU A 522 -18.59 -4.35 -1.40
C LEU A 522 -18.62 -4.11 0.11
N GLY A 523 -19.75 -3.62 0.60
CA GLY A 523 -20.00 -3.45 2.04
C GLY A 523 -20.19 -4.79 2.75
N SER A 524 -19.85 -4.85 4.04
CA SER A 524 -20.06 -6.04 4.86
C SER A 524 -20.41 -5.65 6.30
N ASP A 525 -21.52 -6.17 6.82
CA ASP A 525 -21.91 -6.00 8.23
C ASP A 525 -21.19 -7.02 9.15
N TYR A 526 -20.65 -8.11 8.59
CA TYR A 526 -20.05 -9.21 9.38
C TYR A 526 -18.52 -9.30 9.29
N THR A 527 -17.91 -8.69 8.28
CA THR A 527 -16.46 -8.71 8.02
C THR A 527 -15.96 -7.32 7.60
N PHE A 528 -14.70 -7.21 7.20
CA PHE A 528 -14.22 -6.02 6.50
C PHE A 528 -14.98 -5.82 5.18
N SER A 529 -15.17 -4.55 4.82
CA SER A 529 -15.64 -4.17 3.49
C SER A 529 -14.49 -4.29 2.50
N GLN A 530 -14.76 -4.80 1.31
CA GLN A 530 -13.74 -5.10 0.31
C GLN A 530 -13.86 -4.12 -0.86
N ILE A 531 -12.79 -3.38 -1.13
CA ILE A 531 -12.59 -2.67 -2.38
C ILE A 531 -11.91 -3.62 -3.36
N TYR A 532 -12.46 -3.69 -4.57
CA TYR A 532 -11.87 -4.35 -5.72
C TYR A 532 -11.46 -3.31 -6.77
N ILE A 533 -10.48 -3.66 -7.61
CA ILE A 533 -10.05 -2.86 -8.76
C ILE A 533 -10.27 -3.66 -10.05
N TRP A 534 -10.65 -2.98 -11.13
CA TRP A 534 -10.85 -3.62 -12.43
C TRP A 534 -9.51 -4.07 -13.03
N ASP A 535 -9.43 -5.34 -13.40
CA ASP A 535 -8.30 -5.93 -14.13
C ASP A 535 -8.60 -5.90 -15.63
N GLU A 536 -7.83 -5.10 -16.37
CA GLU A 536 -8.03 -4.88 -17.81
C GLU A 536 -7.77 -6.12 -18.68
N GLU A 537 -6.93 -7.04 -18.22
CA GLU A 537 -6.58 -8.26 -18.94
C GLU A 537 -7.64 -9.33 -18.70
N LYS A 538 -8.08 -9.49 -17.43
CA LYS A 538 -9.08 -10.49 -17.04
C LYS A 538 -10.51 -10.03 -17.32
N LYS A 539 -10.75 -8.72 -17.45
CA LYS A 539 -12.10 -8.12 -17.53
C LYS A 539 -12.97 -8.47 -16.33
N LEU A 540 -12.36 -8.47 -15.14
CA LEU A 540 -12.99 -8.80 -13.86
C LEU A 540 -12.46 -7.89 -12.75
N PHE A 541 -13.22 -7.75 -11.67
CA PHE A 541 -12.74 -7.07 -10.47
C PHE A 541 -11.85 -7.99 -9.62
N VAL A 542 -10.64 -7.55 -9.29
CA VAL A 542 -9.72 -8.27 -8.40
C VAL A 542 -9.63 -7.57 -7.05
N LYS A 543 -9.46 -8.34 -5.97
CA LYS A 543 -9.34 -7.78 -4.61
C LYS A 543 -8.21 -6.75 -4.58
N PHE A 544 -8.50 -5.59 -4.02
CA PHE A 544 -7.57 -4.47 -3.98
C PHE A 544 -7.22 -4.07 -2.54
N LYS A 545 -8.21 -3.72 -1.73
CA LYS A 545 -8.01 -3.28 -0.35
C LYS A 545 -9.18 -3.66 0.54
N GLU A 546 -8.90 -3.95 1.80
CA GLU A 546 -9.91 -4.10 2.85
C GLU A 546 -9.98 -2.82 3.67
N ILE A 547 -11.21 -2.38 3.97
CA ILE A 547 -11.47 -1.22 4.84
C ILE A 547 -12.48 -1.62 5.91
N TYR A 548 -12.32 -1.06 7.11
CA TYR A 548 -13.21 -1.33 8.23
C TYR A 548 -14.22 -0.21 8.40
N ILE A 549 -15.49 -0.51 8.14
CA ILE A 549 -16.63 0.39 8.34
C ILE A 549 -17.71 -0.43 9.04
N GLN A 550 -18.31 0.12 10.09
CA GLN A 550 -19.38 -0.57 10.80
C GLN A 550 -20.70 -0.45 10.04
N ALA A 551 -21.23 -1.56 9.56
CA ALA A 551 -22.52 -1.61 8.86
C ALA A 551 -22.65 -0.57 7.73
N PRO A 552 -21.84 -0.67 6.66
CA PRO A 552 -21.82 0.28 5.57
C PRO A 552 -23.15 0.28 4.80
N ARG A 553 -23.61 1.46 4.36
CA ARG A 553 -24.91 1.58 3.63
C ARG A 553 -24.79 2.24 2.26
N SER A 554 -23.75 3.02 2.03
CA SER A 554 -23.44 3.64 0.74
C SER A 554 -21.93 3.91 0.65
N PHE A 555 -21.44 3.95 -0.58
CA PHE A 555 -20.12 4.43 -0.94
C PHE A 555 -20.32 5.51 -1.99
N THR A 556 -19.80 6.71 -1.80
CA THR A 556 -20.03 7.83 -2.72
C THR A 556 -18.70 8.44 -3.10
N ALA A 557 -18.36 8.37 -4.38
CA ALA A 557 -17.19 9.04 -4.92
C ALA A 557 -17.46 10.54 -5.04
N VAL A 558 -16.53 11.35 -4.57
CA VAL A 558 -16.58 12.80 -4.55
C VAL A 558 -15.25 13.32 -5.07
N SER A 559 -15.26 14.05 -6.17
CA SER A 559 -14.05 14.64 -6.76
C SER A 559 -14.08 16.14 -6.61
N THR A 560 -13.00 16.72 -6.10
CA THR A 560 -12.73 18.16 -6.15
C THR A 560 -11.76 18.44 -7.29
N ASP A 561 -11.38 19.72 -7.50
CA ASP A 561 -10.43 20.12 -8.55
C ASP A 561 -9.10 19.35 -8.55
N ARG A 562 -8.67 18.85 -7.38
CA ARG A 562 -7.35 18.22 -7.21
C ARG A 562 -7.35 16.90 -6.46
N ARG A 563 -8.42 16.57 -5.75
CA ARG A 563 -8.46 15.45 -4.81
C ARG A 563 -9.72 14.63 -4.99
N ASP A 564 -9.53 13.33 -4.85
CA ASP A 564 -10.56 12.33 -5.04
C ASP A 564 -10.85 11.70 -3.67
N PHE A 565 -12.12 11.64 -3.28
CA PHE A 565 -12.56 11.12 -1.98
C PHE A 565 -13.66 10.09 -2.15
N ILE A 566 -13.73 9.13 -1.22
CA ILE A 566 -14.86 8.23 -1.09
C ILE A 566 -15.47 8.38 0.30
N PHE A 567 -16.73 8.79 0.32
CA PHE A 567 -17.56 8.83 1.52
C PHE A 567 -18.16 7.45 1.75
N THR A 568 -18.12 7.01 3.01
CA THR A 568 -18.66 5.71 3.40
C THR A 568 -19.63 5.90 4.55
N SER A 569 -20.93 5.72 4.29
CA SER A 569 -21.94 5.83 5.33
C SER A 569 -21.87 4.66 6.29
N SER A 570 -22.18 4.91 7.57
CA SER A 570 -22.13 3.90 8.62
C SER A 570 -23.43 3.92 9.42
N PHE A 571 -24.15 2.80 9.41
CA PHE A 571 -25.43 2.73 10.13
C PHE A 571 -25.27 2.61 11.65
N LYS A 572 -24.14 2.06 12.12
CA LYS A 572 -23.90 1.82 13.55
C LYS A 572 -22.70 2.56 14.13
N GLY A 573 -21.70 2.89 13.30
CA GLY A 573 -20.48 3.59 13.71
C GLY A 573 -20.41 4.98 13.11
N ASN A 574 -19.18 5.50 13.00
CA ASN A 574 -18.90 6.80 12.44
C ASN A 574 -18.85 6.73 10.91
N THR A 575 -19.41 7.74 10.25
CA THR A 575 -19.24 7.97 8.83
C THR A 575 -17.78 8.33 8.55
N GLN A 576 -17.17 7.74 7.52
CA GLN A 576 -15.76 7.92 7.21
C GLN A 576 -15.58 8.46 5.80
N ILE A 577 -14.52 9.26 5.61
CA ILE A 577 -14.11 9.81 4.33
C ILE A 577 -12.69 9.31 4.09
N PHE A 578 -12.48 8.60 2.98
CA PHE A 578 -11.15 8.17 2.56
C PHE A 578 -10.70 9.01 1.36
N GLU A 579 -9.46 9.44 1.35
CA GLU A 579 -8.82 10.07 0.21
C GLU A 579 -8.20 8.99 -0.69
N HIS A 580 -8.43 9.13 -1.99
CA HIS A 580 -7.76 8.36 -3.03
C HIS A 580 -6.42 9.03 -3.36
N THR A 581 -5.33 8.34 -3.03
CA THR A 581 -3.97 8.84 -3.20
C THR A 581 -3.22 7.99 -4.21
N ILE A 582 -2.26 8.59 -4.93
CA ILE A 582 -1.36 7.86 -5.82
C ILE A 582 -0.15 7.41 -5.01
N VAL A 583 0.20 6.13 -5.11
CA VAL A 583 1.34 5.54 -4.41
C VAL A 583 2.36 5.07 -5.44
N ASP A 584 3.59 5.56 -5.32
CA ASP A 584 4.71 5.05 -6.11
C ASP A 584 5.27 3.78 -5.43
N LEU A 585 5.06 2.64 -6.05
CA LEU A 585 5.53 1.33 -5.59
C LEU A 585 7.04 1.13 -5.81
N SER A 586 7.73 2.08 -6.43
CA SER A 586 9.19 2.04 -6.57
C SER A 586 9.96 2.63 -5.38
N LEU A 587 9.23 3.15 -4.37
CA LEU A 587 9.79 3.71 -3.14
C LEU A 587 10.08 2.67 -2.06
#